data_AF-A0A132A386-F1
#
_entry.id   AF-A0A132A386-F1
#
_cell.length_a   1.000
_cell.length_b   1.000
_cell.length_c   1.000
_cell.angle_alpha   90.00
_cell.angle_beta   90.00
_cell.angle_gamma   90.00
#
_symmetry.space_group_name_H-M   'P 1'
#
loop_
_entity.id
_entity.type
_entity.pdbx_description
1 polymer ?
#
loop_
_entity_poly.entity_id
_entity_poly.type
_entity_poly.pdbx_seq_one_letter_code
_entity_poly.pdbx_strand_id
1 'polypeptide(L)'
;MTNFVDCLDLAKQNEDYECELQKLDFLHEQERSKLLALRSELLHENQQLRQQLSDEKLKEAKDFGCQTLGPNYEQIFKIANIHWDPSDPNVSVDDITAKLCEKITFLSRNNMTLLNAQQHPLEMPSHYDPINDQSTCLGNEKIENDNQNVPIDDHLDKLSLREEPEGSFSDQQIVESVDEPSNNERLVDGERNTFATLNELKLLKEDLDKKEMECIDFRKRLIENKTEIESKESRLIEMKHQYEILQDQFNVIESQLNTQLNENQKDRIDLKKFKTQCEKLTIDVENSANDFKKLTIVLAAKESELSEMRKRLESIDLTEKSSEKDSLIQIKQDQIEQLTSELDRLRKHLVETEEIYSSYLKESQNNIETYEVRLREQEAINSTLVQKDLERENSFFLCLLRKLHEKLEECSNRKHLLEDENEQLKANLIDYQSVIEQLEKG
;
A
#
# COMPACT_ATOMS: atom_id res chain seq x y z
N MET A 1 -6.35 -35.05 32.67
CA MET A 1 -6.65 -33.60 32.70
C MET A 1 -5.68 -32.77 31.86
N THR A 2 -4.47 -33.24 31.58
CA THR A 2 -3.48 -32.56 30.71
C THR A 2 -3.96 -32.33 29.27
N ASN A 3 -4.64 -33.29 28.64
CA ASN A 3 -5.14 -33.11 27.26
C ASN A 3 -6.23 -32.02 27.08
N PHE A 4 -6.87 -31.53 28.14
CA PHE A 4 -7.97 -30.54 28.01
C PHE A 4 -7.44 -29.09 28.04
N VAL A 5 -6.33 -28.85 28.76
CA VAL A 5 -5.64 -27.55 28.78
C VAL A 5 -4.97 -27.31 27.43
N ASP A 6 -4.31 -28.33 26.87
CA ASP A 6 -3.69 -28.26 25.54
C ASP A 6 -4.71 -27.93 24.43
N CYS A 7 -5.96 -28.41 24.55
CA CYS A 7 -7.02 -28.09 23.59
C CYS A 7 -7.53 -26.65 23.72
N LEU A 8 -7.54 -26.08 24.93
CA LEU A 8 -7.97 -24.69 25.16
C LEU A 8 -6.91 -23.70 24.65
N ASP A 9 -5.63 -24.01 24.88
CA ASP A 9 -4.52 -23.21 24.35
C ASP A 9 -4.46 -23.25 22.82
N LEU A 10 -4.75 -24.42 22.20
CA LEU A 10 -4.85 -24.53 20.75
C LEU A 10 -6.04 -23.74 20.18
N ALA A 11 -7.18 -23.75 20.88
CA ALA A 11 -8.36 -23.01 20.47
C ALA A 11 -8.09 -21.49 20.51
N LYS A 12 -7.41 -21.03 21.57
CA LYS A 12 -7.01 -19.62 21.71
C LYS A 12 -5.99 -19.20 20.65
N GLN A 13 -4.99 -20.04 20.38
CA GLN A 13 -4.04 -19.79 19.29
C GLN A 13 -4.75 -19.70 17.93
N ASN A 14 -5.72 -20.58 17.66
CA ASN A 14 -6.48 -20.51 16.41
C ASN A 14 -7.31 -19.22 16.30
N GLU A 15 -7.89 -18.75 17.40
CA GLU A 15 -8.64 -17.48 17.45
C GLU A 15 -7.71 -16.26 17.21
N ASP A 16 -6.51 -16.27 17.81
CA ASP A 16 -5.49 -15.24 17.58
C ASP A 16 -5.01 -15.25 16.12
N TYR A 17 -4.75 -16.43 15.53
CA TYR A 17 -4.39 -16.58 14.11
C TYR A 17 -5.50 -16.08 13.18
N GLU A 18 -6.76 -16.38 13.49
CA GLU A 18 -7.90 -15.92 12.70
C GLU A 18 -8.04 -14.39 12.75
N CYS A 19 -7.76 -13.78 13.91
CA CYS A 19 -7.71 -12.33 14.08
C CYS A 19 -6.56 -11.68 13.27
N GLU A 20 -5.36 -12.28 13.29
CA GLU A 20 -4.23 -11.80 12.48
C GLU A 20 -4.50 -11.93 10.98
N LEU A 21 -5.12 -13.03 10.52
CA LEU A 21 -5.54 -13.21 9.14
C LEU A 21 -6.55 -12.13 8.70
N GLN A 22 -7.54 -11.83 9.54
CA GLN A 22 -8.50 -10.75 9.24
C GLN A 22 -7.82 -9.37 9.16
N LYS A 23 -6.83 -9.12 10.02
CA LYS A 23 -6.04 -7.88 9.97
C LYS A 23 -5.20 -7.79 8.70
N LEU A 24 -4.61 -8.91 8.27
CA LEU A 24 -3.83 -8.99 7.03
C LEU A 24 -4.72 -8.76 5.80
N ASP A 25 -5.89 -9.39 5.76
CA ASP A 25 -6.88 -9.18 4.68
C ASP A 25 -7.33 -7.71 4.60
N PHE A 26 -7.56 -7.07 5.75
CA PHE A 26 -7.88 -5.64 5.81
C PHE A 26 -6.76 -4.76 5.25
N LEU A 27 -5.50 -5.05 5.60
CA LEU A 27 -4.33 -4.32 5.09
C LEU A 27 -4.17 -4.52 3.58
N HIS A 28 -4.32 -5.75 3.09
CA HIS A 28 -4.29 -6.05 1.66
C HIS A 28 -5.39 -5.32 0.88
N GLU A 29 -6.62 -5.28 1.39
CA GLU A 29 -7.70 -4.56 0.71
C GLU A 29 -7.49 -3.04 0.74
N GLN A 30 -6.89 -2.51 1.81
CA GLN A 30 -6.47 -1.10 1.88
C GLN A 30 -5.40 -0.78 0.83
N GLU A 31 -4.38 -1.63 0.71
CA GLU A 31 -3.29 -1.44 -0.24
C GLU A 31 -3.76 -1.59 -1.69
N ARG A 32 -4.61 -2.59 -1.95
CA ARG A 32 -5.32 -2.77 -3.22
C ARG A 32 -6.14 -1.53 -3.59
N SER A 33 -6.85 -0.93 -2.64
CA SER A 33 -7.62 0.30 -2.87
C SER A 33 -6.72 1.48 -3.25
N LYS A 34 -5.56 1.64 -2.59
CA LYS A 34 -4.55 2.66 -2.93
C LYS A 34 -3.99 2.46 -4.34
N LEU A 35 -3.67 1.21 -4.71
CA LEU A 35 -3.17 0.87 -6.05
C LEU A 35 -4.21 1.13 -7.14
N LEU A 36 -5.50 0.85 -6.88
CA LEU A 36 -6.58 1.15 -7.81
C LEU A 36 -6.80 2.66 -8.01
N ALA A 37 -6.67 3.45 -6.94
CA ALA A 37 -6.70 4.91 -7.02
C ALA A 37 -5.54 5.44 -7.88
N LEU A 38 -4.31 5.01 -7.58
CA LEU A 38 -3.12 5.41 -8.33
C LEU A 38 -3.21 5.02 -9.82
N ARG A 39 -3.71 3.82 -10.12
CA ARG A 39 -3.95 3.38 -11.51
C ARG A 39 -4.95 4.30 -12.22
N SER A 40 -5.99 4.74 -11.53
CA SER A 40 -7.01 5.63 -12.12
C SER A 40 -6.45 7.03 -12.40
N GLU A 41 -5.63 7.56 -11.49
CA GLU A 41 -4.90 8.82 -11.69
C GLU A 41 -3.95 8.75 -12.88
N LEU A 42 -3.12 7.70 -12.96
CA LEU A 42 -2.19 7.50 -14.08
C LEU A 42 -2.91 7.32 -15.43
N LEU A 43 -4.06 6.66 -15.46
CA LEU A 43 -4.87 6.55 -16.68
C LEU A 43 -5.42 7.92 -17.10
N HIS A 44 -5.86 8.74 -16.14
CA HIS A 44 -6.34 10.08 -16.42
C HIS A 44 -5.22 10.99 -16.95
N GLU A 45 -4.04 10.96 -16.32
CA GLU A 45 -2.86 11.71 -16.77
C GLU A 45 -2.41 11.25 -18.17
N ASN A 46 -2.38 9.94 -18.44
CA ASN A 46 -2.05 9.43 -19.77
C ASN A 46 -3.05 9.92 -20.84
N GLN A 47 -4.34 9.98 -20.49
CA GLN A 47 -5.36 10.51 -21.40
C GLN A 47 -5.18 12.01 -21.64
N GLN A 48 -4.85 12.80 -20.61
CA GLN A 48 -4.53 14.22 -20.77
C GLN A 48 -3.30 14.43 -21.66
N LEU A 49 -2.22 13.68 -21.45
CA LEU A 49 -1.01 13.75 -22.26
C LEU A 49 -1.27 13.37 -23.73
N ARG A 50 -2.11 12.35 -23.98
CA ARG A 50 -2.54 12.00 -25.35
C ARG A 50 -3.32 13.13 -26.02
N GLN A 51 -4.19 13.80 -25.27
CA GLN A 51 -4.94 14.95 -25.77
C GLN A 51 -4.00 16.12 -26.10
N GLN A 52 -3.08 16.47 -25.18
CA GLN A 52 -2.09 17.51 -25.40
C GLN A 52 -1.22 17.23 -26.62
N LEU A 53 -0.74 15.99 -26.78
CA LEU A 53 0.04 15.59 -27.96
C LEU A 53 -0.77 15.70 -29.25
N SER A 54 -2.06 15.36 -29.22
CA SER A 54 -2.96 15.53 -30.37
C SER A 54 -3.14 17.00 -30.74
N ASP A 55 -3.34 17.87 -29.74
CA ASP A 55 -3.52 19.30 -29.94
C ASP A 55 -2.23 19.95 -30.46
N GLU A 56 -1.07 19.51 -29.97
CA GLU A 56 0.25 19.99 -30.40
C GLU A 56 0.57 19.54 -31.83
N LYS A 57 0.28 18.28 -32.18
CA LYS A 57 0.35 17.80 -33.57
C LYS A 57 -0.57 18.58 -34.50
N LEU A 58 -1.79 18.89 -34.06
CA LEU A 58 -2.73 19.71 -34.84
C LEU A 58 -2.21 21.13 -35.02
N LYS A 59 -1.54 21.69 -34.01
CA LYS A 59 -0.91 23.01 -34.11
C LYS A 59 0.26 23.00 -35.07
N GLU A 60 1.17 22.03 -34.95
CA GLU A 60 2.33 21.86 -35.84
C GLU A 60 1.89 21.67 -37.30
N ALA A 61 0.86 20.86 -37.51
CA ALA A 61 0.14 20.69 -38.77
C ALA A 61 -0.35 22.02 -39.38
N LYS A 62 -1.03 22.85 -38.58
CA LYS A 62 -1.53 24.16 -39.01
C LYS A 62 -0.40 25.13 -39.31
N ASP A 63 0.64 25.15 -38.47
CA ASP A 63 1.80 26.00 -38.63
C ASP A 63 2.58 25.61 -39.91
N PHE A 64 2.76 24.31 -40.16
CA PHE A 64 3.36 23.80 -41.40
C PHE A 64 2.54 24.16 -42.63
N GLY A 65 1.21 23.97 -42.58
CA GLY A 65 0.29 24.36 -43.66
C GLY A 65 0.35 25.85 -43.97
N CYS A 66 0.33 26.70 -42.94
CA CYS A 66 0.49 28.15 -43.06
C CYS A 66 1.85 28.56 -43.65
N GLN A 67 2.95 27.92 -43.23
CA GLN A 67 4.29 28.23 -43.72
C GLN A 67 4.53 27.79 -45.17
N THR A 68 4.00 26.63 -45.58
CA THR A 68 4.28 26.04 -46.90
C THR A 68 3.27 26.44 -47.97
N LEU A 69 1.99 26.54 -47.63
CA LEU A 69 0.89 26.77 -48.58
C LEU A 69 0.24 28.16 -48.42
N GLY A 70 0.69 28.94 -47.43
CA GLY A 70 0.16 30.27 -47.13
C GLY A 70 -1.22 30.24 -46.45
N PRO A 71 -1.84 31.41 -46.23
CA PRO A 71 -3.07 31.54 -45.44
C PRO A 71 -4.31 30.83 -46.05
N ASN A 72 -4.23 30.38 -47.30
CA ASN A 72 -5.33 29.69 -47.99
C ASN A 72 -5.19 28.15 -47.99
N TYR A 73 -4.31 27.56 -47.17
CA TYR A 73 -4.06 26.10 -47.17
C TYR A 73 -5.33 25.27 -46.94
N GLU A 74 -6.28 25.72 -46.10
CA GLU A 74 -7.56 25.04 -45.90
C GLU A 74 -8.42 24.99 -47.17
N GLN A 75 -8.37 26.03 -48.00
CA GLN A 75 -9.06 26.03 -49.30
C GLN A 75 -8.37 25.07 -50.27
N ILE A 76 -7.04 24.98 -50.26
CA ILE A 76 -6.27 24.05 -51.10
C ILE A 76 -6.60 22.59 -50.74
N PHE A 77 -6.69 22.24 -49.46
CA PHE A 77 -7.10 20.90 -49.00
C PHE A 77 -8.54 20.57 -49.39
N LYS A 78 -9.47 21.52 -49.25
CA LYS A 78 -10.87 21.37 -49.70
C LYS A 78 -10.97 21.17 -51.22
N ILE A 79 -10.22 21.95 -52.01
CA ILE A 79 -10.19 21.83 -53.48
C ILE A 79 -9.56 20.49 -53.91
N ALA A 80 -8.53 20.02 -53.21
CA ALA A 80 -7.89 18.73 -53.48
C ALA A 80 -8.74 17.51 -53.08
N ASN A 81 -9.83 17.74 -52.35
CA ASN A 81 -10.73 16.73 -51.80
C ASN A 81 -9.96 15.67 -50.97
N ILE A 82 -9.01 16.13 -50.16
CA ILE A 82 -8.21 15.28 -49.27
C ILE A 82 -8.83 15.43 -47.89
N HIS A 83 -9.55 14.40 -47.44
CA HIS A 83 -9.98 14.29 -46.05
C HIS A 83 -8.77 13.94 -45.20
N TRP A 84 -8.34 14.89 -44.40
CA TRP A 84 -7.35 14.67 -43.36
C TRP A 84 -8.05 14.65 -42.02
N ASP A 85 -8.01 13.50 -41.34
CA ASP A 85 -8.35 13.39 -39.94
C ASP A 85 -7.04 13.39 -39.13
N PRO A 86 -6.68 14.51 -38.47
CA PRO A 86 -5.48 14.59 -37.64
C PRO A 86 -5.55 13.69 -36.39
N SER A 87 -6.71 13.09 -36.11
CA SER A 87 -6.95 12.19 -34.98
C SER A 87 -6.61 10.72 -35.29
N ASP A 88 -6.39 10.35 -36.57
CA ASP A 88 -6.07 8.97 -36.96
C ASP A 88 -4.55 8.73 -36.86
N PRO A 89 -4.08 7.90 -35.89
CA PRO A 89 -2.66 7.66 -35.68
C PRO A 89 -2.01 6.87 -36.83
N ASN A 90 -2.77 6.30 -37.75
CA ASN A 90 -2.25 5.53 -38.87
C ASN A 90 -1.96 6.38 -40.11
N VAL A 91 -2.31 7.67 -40.11
CA VAL A 91 -2.09 8.55 -41.25
C VAL A 91 -0.83 9.38 -41.02
N SER A 92 0.26 8.97 -41.68
CA SER A 92 1.53 9.70 -41.66
C SER A 92 1.42 11.05 -42.38
N VAL A 93 2.09 12.08 -41.86
CA VAL A 93 2.27 13.38 -42.53
C VAL A 93 2.93 13.19 -43.90
N ASP A 94 3.83 12.21 -44.03
CA ASP A 94 4.48 11.88 -45.30
C ASP A 94 3.49 11.31 -46.33
N ASP A 95 2.53 10.48 -45.89
CA ASP A 95 1.49 9.92 -46.78
C ASP A 95 0.53 11.00 -47.28
N ILE A 96 0.19 11.97 -46.43
CA ILE A 96 -0.63 13.11 -46.82
C ILE A 96 0.13 13.99 -47.79
N THR A 97 1.40 14.29 -47.50
CA THR A 97 2.26 15.10 -48.36
C THR A 97 2.46 14.44 -49.72
N ALA A 98 2.64 13.12 -49.77
CA ALA A 98 2.71 12.35 -51.01
C ALA A 98 1.40 12.44 -51.81
N LYS A 99 0.24 12.22 -51.17
CA LYS A 99 -1.07 12.37 -51.82
C LYS A 99 -1.33 13.79 -52.32
N LEU A 100 -0.91 14.81 -51.56
CA LEU A 100 -1.04 16.22 -51.93
C LEU A 100 -0.18 16.53 -53.15
N CYS A 101 1.09 16.10 -53.15
CA CYS A 101 2.00 16.22 -54.28
C CYS A 101 1.46 15.51 -55.53
N GLU A 102 0.90 14.30 -55.38
CA GLU A 102 0.31 13.55 -56.49
C GLU A 102 -0.91 14.28 -57.07
N LYS A 103 -1.78 14.82 -56.22
CA LYS A 103 -2.97 15.59 -56.64
C LYS A 103 -2.62 16.93 -57.27
N ILE A 104 -1.65 17.66 -56.72
CA ILE A 104 -1.14 18.92 -57.27
C ILE A 104 -0.48 18.65 -58.63
N THR A 105 0.28 17.56 -58.77
CA THR A 105 0.88 17.15 -60.04
C THR A 105 -0.20 16.77 -61.06
N PHE A 106 -1.26 16.09 -60.64
CA PHE A 106 -2.41 15.76 -61.49
C PHE A 106 -3.18 17.01 -61.95
N LEU A 107 -3.47 17.94 -61.04
CA LEU A 107 -4.12 19.21 -61.34
C LEU A 107 -3.24 20.11 -62.22
N SER A 108 -1.92 20.15 -61.97
CA SER A 108 -0.94 20.85 -62.80
C SER A 108 -0.89 20.28 -64.22
N ARG A 109 -0.89 18.95 -64.38
CA ARG A 109 -0.95 18.29 -65.69
C ARG A 109 -2.26 18.59 -66.42
N ASN A 110 -3.40 18.53 -65.73
CA ASN A 110 -4.70 18.82 -66.35
C ASN A 110 -4.88 20.31 -66.69
N ASN A 111 -4.40 21.23 -65.85
CA ASN A 111 -4.39 22.66 -66.15
C ASN A 111 -3.41 23.02 -67.28
N MET A 112 -2.25 22.36 -67.38
CA MET A 112 -1.36 22.49 -68.54
C MET A 112 -2.01 21.97 -69.83
N THR A 113 -2.87 20.94 -69.72
CA THR A 113 -3.63 20.41 -70.87
C THR A 113 -4.75 21.37 -71.29
N LEU A 114 -5.38 22.07 -70.32
CA LEU A 114 -6.36 23.14 -70.56
C LEU A 114 -5.73 24.44 -71.09
N LEU A 115 -4.55 24.83 -70.61
CA LEU A 115 -3.80 25.99 -71.12
C LEU A 115 -3.29 25.76 -72.56
N ASN A 116 -2.90 24.53 -72.91
CA ASN A 116 -2.57 24.18 -74.30
C ASN A 116 -3.81 24.09 -75.21
N ALA A 117 -5.01 23.92 -74.65
CA ALA A 117 -6.27 23.92 -75.39
C ALA A 117 -6.90 25.32 -75.55
N GLN A 118 -6.37 26.36 -74.89
CA GLN A 118 -6.92 27.73 -74.90
C GLN A 118 -6.06 28.76 -75.65
N GLN A 119 -5.28 28.34 -76.66
CA GLN A 119 -4.77 29.27 -77.68
C GLN A 119 -5.89 29.70 -78.65
N HIS A 120 -6.90 30.40 -78.16
CA HIS A 120 -7.72 31.31 -78.97
C HIS A 120 -8.23 32.46 -78.10
N PRO A 121 -8.20 33.71 -78.59
CA PRO A 121 -8.38 34.90 -77.75
C PRO A 121 -9.87 35.24 -77.64
N LEU A 122 -10.40 35.32 -76.42
CA LEU A 122 -11.64 36.05 -76.15
C LEU A 122 -11.57 36.80 -74.82
N GLU A 123 -11.65 38.12 -74.99
CA GLU A 123 -12.14 39.22 -74.16
C GLU A 123 -12.45 39.00 -72.66
N MET A 124 -11.89 39.94 -71.88
CA MET A 124 -12.28 40.28 -70.50
C MET A 124 -13.76 40.64 -70.39
N PRO A 125 -14.35 40.47 -69.19
CA PRO A 125 -14.73 41.68 -68.46
C PRO A 125 -14.50 41.64 -66.94
N SER A 126 -14.29 42.85 -66.43
CA SER A 126 -14.20 43.32 -65.06
C SER A 126 -15.46 43.07 -64.21
N HIS A 127 -15.30 42.80 -62.91
CA HIS A 127 -15.97 43.57 -61.84
C HIS A 127 -15.45 43.25 -60.42
N TYR A 128 -15.30 44.33 -59.64
CA TYR A 128 -15.24 44.52 -58.17
C TYR A 128 -16.31 43.69 -57.41
N ASP A 129 -16.29 43.39 -56.10
CA ASP A 129 -15.81 44.07 -54.87
C ASP A 129 -15.76 43.07 -53.67
N PRO A 130 -15.10 43.39 -52.54
CA PRO A 130 -14.95 42.54 -51.36
C PRO A 130 -16.01 42.82 -50.27
N ILE A 131 -16.42 41.79 -49.52
CA ILE A 131 -17.21 41.94 -48.29
C ILE A 131 -16.37 41.53 -47.07
N ASN A 132 -16.27 42.52 -46.19
CA ASN A 132 -15.74 42.55 -44.83
C ASN A 132 -16.83 42.09 -43.84
N ASP A 133 -16.44 41.56 -42.67
CA ASP A 133 -17.15 41.55 -41.36
C ASP A 133 -16.50 40.43 -40.50
N GLN A 134 -15.60 40.69 -39.55
CA GLN A 134 -15.77 41.26 -38.20
C GLN A 134 -17.03 40.80 -37.45
N SER A 135 -16.86 40.08 -36.33
CA SER A 135 -17.33 40.52 -35.00
C SER A 135 -17.29 39.41 -33.92
N THR A 136 -16.63 39.74 -32.80
CA THR A 136 -16.94 39.46 -31.36
C THR A 136 -17.02 38.02 -30.82
N CYS A 137 -16.24 37.59 -29.83
CA CYS A 137 -16.02 38.04 -28.42
C CYS A 137 -16.97 37.41 -27.38
N LEU A 138 -16.33 36.76 -26.39
CA LEU A 138 -16.63 36.64 -24.94
C LEU A 138 -17.63 35.58 -24.43
N GLY A 139 -17.17 34.85 -23.41
CA GLY A 139 -17.99 34.02 -22.53
C GLY A 139 -17.15 33.15 -21.57
N ASN A 140 -16.48 33.77 -20.59
CA ASN A 140 -15.92 33.09 -19.42
C ASN A 140 -17.03 32.86 -18.39
N GLU A 141 -17.14 31.66 -17.82
CA GLU A 141 -17.79 31.46 -16.52
C GLU A 141 -16.89 30.64 -15.59
N LYS A 142 -16.63 31.24 -14.42
CA LYS A 142 -16.05 30.67 -13.21
C LYS A 142 -17.07 29.76 -12.53
N ILE A 143 -16.60 28.68 -11.91
CA ILE A 143 -17.32 28.02 -10.82
C ILE A 143 -16.36 27.91 -9.63
N GLU A 144 -16.63 28.72 -8.61
CA GLU A 144 -16.15 28.56 -7.24
C GLU A 144 -17.05 27.54 -6.53
N ASN A 145 -16.49 26.67 -5.70
CA ASN A 145 -17.25 25.97 -4.65
C ASN A 145 -16.39 25.81 -3.40
N ASP A 146 -16.92 26.38 -2.32
CA ASP A 146 -16.39 26.47 -0.98
C ASP A 146 -16.79 25.28 -0.09
N ASN A 147 -15.86 24.94 0.82
CA ASN A 147 -16.01 24.55 2.23
C ASN A 147 -17.00 23.44 2.68
N GLN A 148 -16.53 22.52 3.55
CA GLN A 148 -16.59 22.68 5.02
C GLN A 148 -16.00 21.46 5.76
N ASN A 149 -15.12 21.75 6.73
CA ASN A 149 -14.58 20.86 7.76
C ASN A 149 -15.54 20.79 8.96
N VAL A 150 -15.67 19.61 9.59
CA VAL A 150 -16.37 19.41 10.87
C VAL A 150 -15.40 18.71 11.83
N PRO A 151 -15.21 19.19 13.09
CA PRO A 151 -14.54 18.44 14.15
C PRO A 151 -15.55 17.68 15.01
N ILE A 152 -15.17 16.52 15.54
CA ILE A 152 -15.94 15.77 16.54
C ILE A 152 -15.09 15.67 17.81
N ASP A 153 -15.70 16.12 18.91
CA ASP A 153 -15.17 16.21 20.27
C ASP A 153 -15.08 14.86 20.99
N ASP A 154 -14.12 14.82 21.92
CA ASP A 154 -13.93 13.87 23.01
C ASP A 154 -15.10 13.88 24.02
N HIS A 155 -15.41 12.72 24.59
CA HIS A 155 -15.76 12.51 26.02
C HIS A 155 -16.26 11.07 26.23
N LEU A 156 -15.64 10.29 27.13
CA LEU A 156 -16.40 9.45 28.06
C LEU A 156 -15.58 8.89 29.23
N ASP A 157 -16.30 8.78 30.34
CA ASP A 157 -15.84 8.74 31.71
C ASP A 157 -15.39 7.39 32.26
N LYS A 158 -14.49 7.53 33.23
CA LYS A 158 -14.26 6.76 34.46
C LYS A 158 -15.49 5.96 34.96
N LEU A 159 -15.28 4.68 35.24
CA LEU A 159 -16.06 3.93 36.22
C LEU A 159 -15.14 3.21 37.22
N SER A 160 -15.35 3.54 38.49
CA SER A 160 -14.70 2.99 39.68
C SER A 160 -15.68 2.02 40.33
N LEU A 161 -15.25 0.80 40.65
CA LEU A 161 -16.04 -0.16 41.41
C LEU A 161 -15.33 -0.56 42.71
N ARG A 162 -16.06 -0.18 43.76
CA ARG A 162 -16.01 -0.39 45.20
C ARG A 162 -15.80 -1.85 45.66
N GLU A 163 -14.92 -2.03 46.64
CA GLU A 163 -14.77 -3.24 47.47
C GLU A 163 -15.77 -3.25 48.64
N GLU A 164 -16.26 -4.42 49.04
CA GLU A 164 -16.97 -4.66 50.31
C GLU A 164 -16.21 -5.69 51.17
N PRO A 165 -16.30 -5.63 52.52
CA PRO A 165 -15.47 -6.40 53.42
C PRO A 165 -16.14 -7.68 53.96
N GLU A 166 -15.30 -8.67 54.27
CA GLU A 166 -15.62 -9.97 54.85
C GLU A 166 -16.11 -9.86 56.31
N GLY A 167 -17.20 -10.55 56.62
CA GLY A 167 -17.75 -10.70 57.96
C GLY A 167 -17.17 -11.91 58.70
N SER A 168 -16.69 -11.68 59.92
CA SER A 168 -16.22 -12.70 60.87
C SER A 168 -17.39 -13.31 61.65
N PHE A 169 -17.40 -14.65 61.80
CA PHE A 169 -18.27 -15.37 62.72
C PHE A 169 -17.52 -15.70 64.00
N SER A 170 -18.15 -15.42 65.14
CA SER A 170 -17.69 -15.68 66.50
C SER A 170 -18.21 -17.03 67.02
N ASP A 171 -17.31 -17.81 67.63
CA ASP A 171 -17.59 -19.05 68.33
C ASP A 171 -18.36 -18.81 69.64
N GLN A 172 -19.48 -19.52 69.82
CA GLN A 172 -20.19 -19.62 71.10
C GLN A 172 -19.72 -20.86 71.87
N GLN A 173 -19.18 -20.61 73.06
CA GLN A 173 -18.94 -21.58 74.11
C GLN A 173 -20.27 -22.13 74.67
N ILE A 174 -20.41 -23.45 74.76
CA ILE A 174 -21.42 -24.11 75.59
C ILE A 174 -20.69 -24.74 76.78
N VAL A 175 -21.01 -24.20 77.96
CA VAL A 175 -20.75 -24.76 79.29
C VAL A 175 -22.01 -25.50 79.69
N GLU A 176 -21.90 -26.75 80.15
CA GLU A 176 -22.89 -27.29 81.08
C GLU A 176 -22.28 -28.31 82.03
N SER A 177 -22.70 -28.16 83.28
CA SER A 177 -22.25 -28.75 84.54
C SER A 177 -22.79 -30.16 84.75
N VAL A 178 -21.97 -31.04 85.33
CA VAL A 178 -22.35 -32.37 85.81
C VAL A 178 -22.61 -32.30 87.31
N ASP A 179 -23.86 -32.53 87.71
CA ASP A 179 -24.25 -32.84 89.09
C ASP A 179 -24.36 -34.37 89.26
N GLU A 180 -23.69 -34.92 90.27
CA GLU A 180 -23.88 -36.29 90.76
C GLU A 180 -25.21 -36.40 91.55
N PRO A 181 -25.82 -37.59 91.57
CA PRO A 181 -26.31 -38.06 92.87
C PRO A 181 -25.99 -39.51 93.22
N SER A 182 -26.07 -39.67 94.53
CA SER A 182 -25.67 -40.75 95.42
C SER A 182 -26.39 -42.09 95.27
N ASN A 183 -25.67 -43.09 95.78
CA ASN A 183 -25.99 -44.51 95.91
C ASN A 183 -27.29 -44.86 96.66
N ASN A 184 -27.73 -46.08 96.33
CA ASN A 184 -28.50 -47.06 97.09
C ASN A 184 -30.03 -47.07 96.93
N GLU A 185 -30.53 -47.97 96.08
CA GLU A 185 -31.60 -48.92 96.45
C GLU A 185 -31.71 -50.12 95.47
N ARG A 186 -31.76 -51.34 96.05
CA ARG A 186 -32.55 -52.52 95.64
C ARG A 186 -32.14 -53.41 94.45
N LEU A 187 -31.56 -54.54 94.87
CA LEU A 187 -31.11 -55.76 94.17
C LEU A 187 -32.20 -56.63 93.48
N VAL A 188 -33.34 -56.07 93.07
CA VAL A 188 -34.35 -56.80 92.23
C VAL A 188 -34.81 -55.97 91.01
N ASP A 189 -34.45 -54.69 90.93
CA ASP A 189 -34.61 -53.84 89.73
C ASP A 189 -33.33 -53.77 88.86
N GLY A 190 -32.26 -54.46 89.29
CA GLY A 190 -30.96 -54.46 88.62
C GLY A 190 -30.98 -55.01 87.19
N GLU A 191 -31.85 -55.97 86.88
CA GLU A 191 -31.98 -56.49 85.49
C GLU A 191 -32.80 -55.57 84.58
N ARG A 192 -33.77 -54.82 85.13
CA ARG A 192 -34.52 -53.81 84.37
C ARG A 192 -33.70 -52.54 84.16
N ASN A 193 -32.91 -52.13 85.15
CA ASN A 193 -31.96 -51.02 85.02
C ASN A 193 -30.79 -51.35 84.09
N THR A 194 -30.24 -52.58 84.12
CA THR A 194 -29.22 -52.98 83.15
C THR A 194 -29.77 -53.05 81.73
N PHE A 195 -31.02 -53.47 81.53
CA PHE A 195 -31.64 -53.45 80.21
C PHE A 195 -31.95 -52.02 79.71
N ALA A 196 -32.41 -51.12 80.58
CA ALA A 196 -32.64 -49.71 80.25
C ALA A 196 -31.33 -49.00 79.88
N THR A 197 -30.30 -49.15 80.70
CA THR A 197 -28.96 -48.60 80.43
C THR A 197 -28.33 -49.21 79.17
N LEU A 198 -28.54 -50.49 78.87
CA LEU A 198 -28.04 -51.11 77.64
C LEU A 198 -28.76 -50.57 76.39
N ASN A 199 -30.06 -50.26 76.48
CA ASN A 199 -30.79 -49.60 75.40
C ASN A 199 -30.34 -48.15 75.21
N GLU A 200 -30.09 -47.40 76.28
CA GLU A 200 -29.52 -46.04 76.21
C GLU A 200 -28.12 -46.06 75.60
N LEU A 201 -27.26 -47.00 75.99
CA LEU A 201 -25.94 -47.19 75.39
C LEU A 201 -26.02 -47.56 73.91
N LYS A 202 -27.03 -48.34 73.50
CA LYS A 202 -27.26 -48.67 72.09
C LYS A 202 -27.68 -47.42 71.30
N LEU A 203 -28.58 -46.61 71.85
CA LEU A 203 -29.02 -45.35 71.22
C LEU A 203 -27.85 -44.36 71.10
N LEU A 204 -27.05 -44.22 72.17
CA LEU A 204 -25.83 -43.41 72.18
C LEU A 204 -24.80 -43.88 71.15
N LYS A 205 -24.68 -45.20 70.96
CA LYS A 205 -23.82 -45.76 69.92
C LYS A 205 -24.34 -45.42 68.51
N GLU A 206 -25.65 -45.56 68.27
CA GLU A 206 -26.25 -45.20 66.97
C GLU A 206 -26.08 -43.69 66.67
N ASP A 207 -26.24 -42.83 67.68
CA ASP A 207 -25.98 -41.39 67.55
C ASP A 207 -24.49 -41.07 67.33
N LEU A 208 -23.59 -41.78 68.00
CA LEU A 208 -22.14 -41.65 67.80
C LEU A 208 -21.73 -42.09 66.38
N ASP A 209 -22.21 -43.24 65.92
CA ASP A 209 -21.97 -43.76 64.58
C ASP A 209 -22.50 -42.78 63.51
N LYS A 210 -23.69 -42.18 63.75
CA LYS A 210 -24.24 -41.13 62.90
C LYS A 210 -23.36 -39.87 62.88
N LYS A 211 -22.87 -39.41 64.04
CA LYS A 211 -21.97 -38.25 64.14
C LYS A 211 -20.62 -38.51 63.50
N GLU A 212 -20.13 -39.74 63.55
CA GLU A 212 -18.91 -40.16 62.85
C GLU A 212 -19.10 -40.09 61.33
N MET A 213 -20.24 -40.57 60.81
CA MET A 213 -20.58 -40.44 59.39
C MET A 213 -20.71 -38.97 58.95
N GLU A 214 -21.37 -38.12 59.75
CA GLU A 214 -21.45 -36.68 59.48
C GLU A 214 -20.05 -36.01 59.45
N CYS A 215 -19.14 -36.43 60.33
CA CYS A 215 -17.75 -35.98 60.35
C CYS A 215 -16.97 -36.44 59.10
N ILE A 216 -17.19 -37.67 58.64
CA ILE A 216 -16.57 -38.20 57.41
C ILE A 216 -17.05 -37.40 56.19
N ASP A 217 -18.36 -37.16 56.08
CA ASP A 217 -18.93 -36.37 54.98
C ASP A 217 -18.48 -34.91 55.01
N PHE A 218 -18.32 -34.33 56.21
CA PHE A 218 -17.75 -32.99 56.35
C PHE A 218 -16.28 -32.95 55.91
N ARG A 219 -15.45 -33.92 56.32
CA ARG A 219 -14.05 -34.01 55.89
C ARG A 219 -13.93 -34.19 54.38
N LYS A 220 -14.81 -35.00 53.77
CA LYS A 220 -14.85 -35.19 52.32
C LYS A 220 -15.14 -33.87 51.60
N ARG A 221 -16.17 -33.13 52.03
CA ARG A 221 -16.49 -31.80 51.50
C ARG A 221 -15.35 -30.80 51.67
N LEU A 222 -14.63 -30.86 52.80
CA LEU A 222 -13.49 -29.98 53.06
C LEU A 222 -12.32 -30.25 52.11
N ILE A 223 -12.05 -31.54 51.81
CA ILE A 223 -11.04 -31.93 50.82
C ILE A 223 -11.47 -31.49 49.42
N GLU A 224 -12.73 -31.72 49.03
CA GLU A 224 -13.27 -31.29 47.72
C GLU A 224 -13.14 -29.77 47.54
N ASN A 225 -13.57 -28.99 48.53
CA ASN A 225 -13.44 -27.53 48.51
C ASN A 225 -11.97 -27.08 48.42
N LYS A 226 -11.07 -27.75 49.15
CA LYS A 226 -9.63 -27.45 49.09
C LYS A 226 -9.09 -27.68 47.68
N THR A 227 -9.43 -28.80 47.05
CA THR A 227 -8.99 -29.09 45.67
C THR A 227 -9.60 -28.12 44.66
N GLU A 228 -10.83 -27.66 44.87
CA GLU A 228 -11.46 -26.65 44.03
C GLU A 228 -10.76 -25.29 44.15
N ILE A 229 -10.37 -24.88 45.36
CA ILE A 229 -9.61 -23.65 45.61
C ILE A 229 -8.25 -23.73 44.92
N GLU A 230 -7.50 -24.80 45.12
CA GLU A 230 -6.18 -25.01 44.48
C GLU A 230 -6.29 -24.98 42.94
N SER A 231 -7.37 -25.53 42.39
CA SER A 231 -7.65 -25.47 40.94
C SER A 231 -7.94 -24.05 40.46
N LYS A 232 -8.74 -23.28 41.20
CA LYS A 232 -9.04 -21.87 40.88
C LYS A 232 -7.80 -20.97 41.00
N GLU A 233 -6.96 -21.20 42.00
CA GLU A 233 -5.69 -20.48 42.16
C GLU A 233 -4.72 -20.75 41.00
N SER A 234 -4.61 -22.02 40.58
CA SER A 234 -3.79 -22.39 39.42
C SER A 234 -4.27 -21.69 38.15
N ARG A 235 -5.60 -21.64 37.92
CA ARG A 235 -6.19 -20.91 36.79
C ARG A 235 -5.96 -19.40 36.88
N LEU A 236 -5.98 -18.82 38.09
CA LEU A 236 -5.69 -17.39 38.27
C LEU A 236 -4.24 -17.06 37.92
N ILE A 237 -3.29 -17.91 38.29
CA ILE A 237 -1.87 -17.75 37.93
C ILE A 237 -1.71 -17.82 36.40
N GLU A 238 -2.36 -18.79 35.76
CA GLU A 238 -2.34 -18.93 34.30
C GLU A 238 -2.91 -17.68 33.59
N MET A 239 -4.06 -17.18 34.05
CA MET A 239 -4.64 -15.94 33.49
C MET A 239 -3.73 -14.73 33.68
N LYS A 240 -3.04 -14.61 34.83
CA LYS A 240 -2.06 -13.52 35.05
C LYS A 240 -0.89 -13.61 34.08
N HIS A 241 -0.36 -14.81 33.85
CA HIS A 241 0.71 -15.00 32.89
C HIS A 241 0.26 -14.68 31.45
N GLN A 242 -0.95 -15.09 31.06
CA GLN A 242 -1.53 -14.72 29.77
C GLN A 242 -1.71 -13.20 29.61
N TYR A 243 -2.10 -12.51 30.69
CA TYR A 243 -2.21 -11.04 30.69
C TYR A 243 -0.85 -10.36 30.51
N GLU A 244 0.21 -10.85 31.17
CA GLU A 244 1.57 -10.34 31.00
C GLU A 244 2.06 -10.49 29.54
N ILE A 245 1.82 -11.65 28.93
CA ILE A 245 2.16 -11.89 27.51
C ILE A 245 1.43 -10.89 26.60
N LEU A 246 0.12 -10.70 26.81
CA LEU A 246 -0.69 -9.75 26.04
C LEU A 246 -0.19 -8.31 26.22
N GLN A 247 0.22 -7.95 27.44
CA GLN A 247 0.76 -6.63 27.73
C GLN A 247 2.08 -6.39 27.01
N ASP A 248 2.98 -7.39 26.97
CA ASP A 248 4.23 -7.30 26.23
C ASP A 248 4.00 -7.20 24.72
N GLN A 249 3.06 -7.98 24.17
CA GLN A 249 2.66 -7.88 22.77
C GLN A 249 2.11 -6.48 22.43
N PHE A 250 1.27 -5.93 23.30
CA PHE A 250 0.74 -4.57 23.13
C PHE A 250 1.86 -3.53 23.09
N ASN A 251 2.83 -3.61 24.00
CA ASN A 251 3.98 -2.70 24.04
C ASN A 251 4.84 -2.78 22.77
N VAL A 252 5.02 -3.99 22.21
CA VAL A 252 5.74 -4.18 20.93
C VAL A 252 4.98 -3.52 19.78
N ILE A 253 3.67 -3.73 19.70
CA ILE A 253 2.82 -3.12 18.66
C ILE A 253 2.86 -1.59 18.77
N GLU A 254 2.76 -1.04 19.97
CA GLU A 254 2.84 0.40 20.21
C GLU A 254 4.20 0.98 19.77
N SER A 255 5.30 0.29 20.07
CA SER A 255 6.65 0.67 19.63
C SER A 255 6.81 0.66 18.11
N GLN A 256 6.26 -0.36 17.44
CA GLN A 256 6.26 -0.47 15.97
C GLN A 256 5.45 0.66 15.33
N LEU A 257 4.25 0.94 15.86
CA LEU A 257 3.40 2.01 15.37
C LEU A 257 4.08 3.38 15.49
N ASN A 258 4.75 3.63 16.61
CA ASN A 258 5.51 4.87 16.82
C ASN A 258 6.69 5.00 15.85
N THR A 259 7.39 3.91 15.55
CA THR A 259 8.46 3.91 14.55
C THR A 259 7.91 4.27 13.17
N GLN A 260 6.82 3.64 12.74
CA GLN A 260 6.16 3.93 11.46
C GLN A 260 5.63 5.37 11.38
N LEU A 261 5.10 5.90 12.50
CA LEU A 261 4.65 7.29 12.57
C LEU A 261 5.81 8.26 12.30
N ASN A 262 6.97 8.01 12.91
CA ASN A 262 8.16 8.84 12.74
C ASN A 262 8.72 8.78 11.32
N GLU A 263 8.74 7.59 10.71
CA GLU A 263 9.15 7.42 9.31
C GLU A 263 8.22 8.17 8.36
N ASN A 264 6.90 8.02 8.52
CA ASN A 264 5.91 8.75 7.73
C ASN A 264 6.01 10.28 7.89
N GLN A 265 6.33 10.77 9.09
CA GLN A 265 6.56 12.20 9.31
C GLN A 265 7.80 12.69 8.56
N LYS A 266 8.88 11.89 8.56
CA LYS A 266 10.10 12.20 7.80
C LYS A 266 9.81 12.26 6.30
N ASP A 267 9.10 11.27 5.76
CA ASP A 267 8.73 11.23 4.34
C ASP A 267 7.87 12.43 3.95
N ARG A 268 6.93 12.83 4.81
CA ARG A 268 6.13 14.06 4.59
C ARG A 268 6.99 15.32 4.52
N ILE A 269 8.02 15.43 5.37
CA ILE A 269 8.94 16.56 5.36
C ILE A 269 9.75 16.57 4.06
N ASP A 270 10.26 15.42 3.64
CA ASP A 270 11.07 15.31 2.43
C ASP A 270 10.25 15.53 1.15
N LEU A 271 9.01 15.04 1.11
CA LEU A 271 8.05 15.34 0.04
C LEU A 271 7.77 16.85 -0.06
N LYS A 272 7.63 17.54 1.07
CA LYS A 272 7.42 18.99 1.10
C LYS A 272 8.63 19.76 0.58
N LYS A 273 9.86 19.33 0.92
CA LYS A 273 11.10 19.90 0.38
C LYS A 273 11.16 19.71 -1.14
N PHE A 274 10.88 18.49 -1.61
CA PHE A 274 10.89 18.16 -3.03
C PHE A 274 9.87 19.00 -3.80
N LYS A 275 8.65 19.13 -3.30
CA LYS A 275 7.61 20.00 -3.89
C LYS A 275 8.09 21.45 -4.02
N THR A 276 8.69 21.99 -2.96
CA THR A 276 9.23 23.36 -2.97
C THR A 276 10.36 23.52 -4.00
N GLN A 277 11.17 22.47 -4.22
CA GLN A 277 12.21 22.46 -5.25
C GLN A 277 11.64 22.42 -6.66
N CYS A 278 10.59 21.62 -6.91
CA CYS A 278 9.87 21.61 -8.18
C CYS A 278 9.27 22.99 -8.49
N GLU A 279 8.62 23.62 -7.51
CA GLU A 279 8.07 24.97 -7.68
C GLU A 279 9.15 26.00 -8.09
N LYS A 280 10.34 25.93 -7.48
CA LYS A 280 11.48 26.78 -7.86
C LYS A 280 11.95 26.50 -9.29
N LEU A 281 12.11 25.23 -9.66
CA LEU A 281 12.51 24.84 -11.01
C LEU A 281 11.49 25.29 -12.06
N THR A 282 10.20 25.21 -11.77
CA THR A 282 9.14 25.73 -12.66
C THR A 282 9.32 27.23 -12.91
N ILE A 283 9.57 28.02 -11.86
CA ILE A 283 9.83 29.46 -11.99
C ILE A 283 11.08 29.72 -12.83
N ASP A 284 12.16 28.96 -12.61
CA ASP A 284 13.41 29.11 -13.38
C ASP A 284 13.21 28.78 -14.87
N VAL A 285 12.44 27.74 -15.19
CA VAL A 285 12.07 27.37 -16.56
C VAL A 285 11.23 28.46 -17.23
N GLU A 286 10.23 29.01 -16.53
CA GLU A 286 9.41 30.11 -17.05
C GLU A 286 10.25 31.37 -17.32
N ASN A 287 11.18 31.69 -16.42
CA ASN A 287 12.10 32.81 -16.61
C ASN A 287 13.02 32.58 -17.83
N SER A 288 13.59 31.40 -17.96
CA SER A 288 14.43 31.03 -19.11
C SER A 288 13.66 31.09 -20.43
N ALA A 289 12.41 30.61 -20.46
CA ALA A 289 11.55 30.69 -21.63
C ALA A 289 11.23 32.15 -22.02
N ASN A 290 11.05 33.04 -21.04
CA ASN A 290 10.85 34.47 -21.29
C ASN A 290 12.11 35.15 -21.83
N ASP A 291 13.28 34.81 -21.31
CA ASP A 291 14.55 35.33 -21.83
C ASP A 291 14.83 34.83 -23.24
N PHE A 292 14.49 33.57 -23.55
CA PHE A 292 14.56 33.04 -24.90
C PHE A 292 13.66 33.82 -25.86
N LYS A 293 12.41 34.12 -25.48
CA LYS A 293 11.50 34.96 -26.29
C LYS A 293 12.09 36.35 -26.56
N LYS A 294 12.69 36.99 -25.54
CA LYS A 294 13.36 38.30 -25.72
C LYS A 294 14.52 38.19 -26.71
N LEU A 295 15.36 37.16 -26.57
CA LEU A 295 16.47 36.90 -27.48
C LEU A 295 15.99 36.70 -28.92
N THR A 296 14.93 35.92 -29.14
CA THR A 296 14.33 35.73 -30.47
C THR A 296 13.91 37.05 -31.12
N ILE A 297 13.28 37.96 -30.35
CA ILE A 297 12.89 39.30 -30.84
C ILE A 297 14.11 40.12 -31.24
N VAL A 298 15.16 40.12 -30.40
CA VAL A 298 16.41 40.84 -30.69
C VAL A 298 17.09 40.27 -31.93
N LEU A 299 17.08 38.94 -32.10
CA LEU A 299 17.67 38.26 -33.25
C LEU A 299 16.93 38.65 -34.54
N ALA A 300 15.60 38.63 -34.54
CA ALA A 300 14.80 39.05 -35.69
C ALA A 300 15.04 40.53 -36.05
N ALA A 301 15.18 41.40 -35.06
CA ALA A 301 15.52 42.81 -35.28
C ALA A 301 16.91 42.96 -35.93
N LYS A 302 17.91 42.20 -35.47
CA LYS A 302 19.25 42.20 -36.04
C LYS A 302 19.31 41.60 -37.44
N GLU A 303 18.52 40.57 -37.74
CA GLU A 303 18.38 40.05 -39.10
C GLU A 303 17.74 41.07 -40.05
N SER A 304 16.74 41.83 -39.58
CA SER A 304 16.16 42.92 -40.37
C SER A 304 17.20 44.02 -40.64
N GLU A 305 17.97 44.42 -39.64
CA GLU A 305 19.04 45.42 -39.77
C GLU A 305 20.13 44.95 -40.75
N LEU A 306 20.56 43.68 -40.65
CA LEU A 306 21.49 43.07 -41.60
C LEU A 306 20.93 43.01 -43.02
N SER A 307 19.65 42.68 -43.19
CA SER A 307 18.99 42.67 -44.50
C SER A 307 18.96 44.07 -45.12
N GLU A 308 18.67 45.09 -44.32
CA GLU A 308 18.70 46.49 -44.78
C GLU A 308 20.12 46.93 -45.15
N MET A 309 21.11 46.58 -44.34
CA MET A 309 22.53 46.85 -44.63
C MET A 309 23.00 46.14 -45.90
N ARG A 310 22.58 44.89 -46.14
CA ARG A 310 22.85 44.18 -47.40
C ARG A 310 22.26 44.90 -48.61
N LYS A 311 21.00 45.35 -48.52
CA LYS A 311 20.35 46.14 -49.59
C LYS A 311 21.07 47.47 -49.85
N ARG A 312 21.52 48.15 -48.79
CA ARG A 312 22.32 49.38 -48.91
C ARG A 312 23.66 49.10 -49.60
N LEU A 313 24.37 48.04 -49.19
CA LEU A 313 25.61 47.61 -49.83
C LEU A 313 25.42 47.28 -51.32
N GLU A 314 24.34 46.59 -51.67
CA GLU A 314 24.02 46.26 -53.07
C GLU A 314 23.67 47.51 -53.89
N SER A 315 23.02 48.51 -53.28
CA SER A 315 22.80 49.82 -53.90
C SER A 315 24.08 50.63 -54.07
N ILE A 316 25.02 50.53 -53.12
CA ILE A 316 26.34 51.18 -53.17
C ILE A 316 27.19 50.53 -54.26
N ASP A 317 27.25 49.19 -54.34
CA ASP A 317 27.95 48.43 -55.40
C ASP A 317 27.44 48.78 -56.82
N LEU A 318 26.17 49.19 -56.96
CA LEU A 318 25.59 49.69 -58.22
C LEU A 318 25.99 51.14 -58.53
N THR A 319 26.20 51.99 -57.52
CA THR A 319 26.63 53.39 -57.68
C THR A 319 28.15 53.59 -57.73
N GLU A 320 28.95 52.67 -57.16
CA GLU A 320 30.41 52.74 -57.10
C GLU A 320 31.12 52.15 -58.34
N LYS A 321 30.38 51.91 -59.42
CA LYS A 321 30.96 51.67 -60.75
C LYS A 321 31.70 52.88 -61.33
N SER A 322 31.91 53.99 -60.60
CA SER A 322 32.73 55.10 -61.11
C SER A 322 33.88 55.66 -60.28
N SER A 323 34.05 55.46 -58.95
CA SER A 323 35.30 55.86 -58.25
C SER A 323 35.24 55.67 -56.73
N GLU A 324 35.82 54.58 -56.19
CA GLU A 324 36.42 54.45 -54.83
C GLU A 324 36.61 52.96 -54.48
N LYS A 325 37.53 52.28 -55.19
CA LYS A 325 37.70 50.83 -55.05
C LYS A 325 38.50 50.39 -53.82
N ASP A 326 39.35 51.25 -53.27
CA ASP A 326 40.35 50.82 -52.28
C ASP A 326 39.91 51.00 -50.82
N SER A 327 39.03 51.97 -50.52
CA SER A 327 38.46 52.16 -49.17
C SER A 327 37.37 51.14 -48.84
N LEU A 328 36.55 50.77 -49.83
CA LEU A 328 35.49 49.79 -49.66
C LEU A 328 36.02 48.36 -49.49
N ILE A 329 37.13 48.03 -50.14
CA ILE A 329 37.83 46.75 -49.96
C ILE A 329 38.34 46.62 -48.52
N GLN A 330 38.92 47.69 -47.96
CA GLN A 330 39.40 47.68 -46.58
C GLN A 330 38.26 47.50 -45.57
N ILE A 331 37.13 48.20 -45.73
CA ILE A 331 35.95 48.06 -44.84
C ILE A 331 35.35 46.64 -44.93
N LYS A 332 35.26 46.08 -46.14
CA LYS A 332 34.78 44.70 -46.34
C LYS A 332 35.76 43.68 -45.72
N GLN A 333 37.06 43.93 -45.76
CA GLN A 333 38.07 43.12 -45.06
C GLN A 333 37.94 43.20 -43.54
N ASP A 334 37.78 44.39 -42.98
CA ASP A 334 37.60 44.57 -41.53
C ASP A 334 36.31 43.89 -41.03
N GLN A 335 35.23 43.91 -41.83
CA GLN A 335 33.99 43.19 -41.52
C GLN A 335 34.14 41.67 -41.60
N ILE A 336 34.85 41.16 -42.60
CA ILE A 336 35.14 39.73 -42.72
C ILE A 336 35.97 39.28 -41.52
N GLU A 337 36.94 40.08 -41.08
CA GLU A 337 37.78 39.76 -39.94
C GLU A 337 36.98 39.76 -38.63
N GLN A 338 36.08 40.74 -38.43
CA GLN A 338 35.13 40.73 -37.32
C GLN A 338 34.24 39.48 -37.32
N LEU A 339 33.57 39.20 -38.44
CA LEU A 339 32.70 38.02 -38.54
C LEU A 339 33.46 36.73 -38.32
N THR A 340 34.69 36.62 -38.81
CA THR A 340 35.56 35.45 -38.60
C THR A 340 35.90 35.29 -37.11
N SER A 341 36.27 36.38 -36.44
CA SER A 341 36.57 36.36 -35.00
C SER A 341 35.36 35.97 -34.14
N GLU A 342 34.16 36.39 -34.53
CA GLU A 342 32.92 36.06 -33.85
C GLU A 342 32.51 34.60 -34.10
N LEU A 343 32.73 34.09 -35.33
CA LEU A 343 32.53 32.69 -35.68
C LEU A 343 33.47 31.78 -34.87
N ASP A 344 34.73 32.16 -34.72
CA ASP A 344 35.69 31.41 -33.91
C ASP A 344 35.36 31.46 -32.42
N ARG A 345 34.86 32.59 -31.92
CA ARG A 345 34.33 32.69 -30.55
C ARG A 345 33.13 31.75 -30.33
N LEU A 346 32.18 31.71 -31.26
CA LEU A 346 31.01 30.84 -31.16
C LEU A 346 31.40 29.36 -31.23
N ARG A 347 32.34 28.99 -32.10
CA ARG A 347 32.89 27.62 -32.16
C ARG A 347 33.54 27.22 -30.84
N LYS A 348 34.32 28.12 -30.24
CA LYS A 348 34.93 27.86 -28.93
C LYS A 348 33.88 27.64 -27.85
N HIS A 349 32.86 28.51 -27.79
CA HIS A 349 31.77 28.35 -26.83
C HIS A 349 31.02 27.03 -27.04
N LEU A 350 30.77 26.62 -28.29
CA LEU A 350 30.11 25.35 -28.60
C LEU A 350 30.90 24.17 -28.04
N VAL A 351 32.22 24.12 -28.25
CA VAL A 351 33.09 23.07 -27.69
C VAL A 351 33.06 23.06 -26.16
N GLU A 352 33.13 24.23 -25.51
CA GLU A 352 33.01 24.33 -24.05
C GLU A 352 31.64 23.82 -23.55
N THR A 353 30.57 24.10 -24.29
CA THR A 353 29.22 23.65 -23.94
C THR A 353 29.08 22.12 -24.10
N GLU A 354 29.68 21.55 -25.15
CA GLU A 354 29.74 20.11 -25.38
C GLU A 354 30.54 19.39 -24.28
N GLU A 355 31.66 19.96 -23.82
CA GLU A 355 32.44 19.40 -22.70
C GLU A 355 31.66 19.38 -21.39
N ILE A 356 30.89 20.43 -21.11
CA ILE A 356 30.00 20.50 -19.94
C ILE A 356 28.90 19.43 -20.03
N TYR A 357 28.23 19.33 -21.17
CA TYR A 357 27.18 18.32 -21.37
C TYR A 357 27.72 16.89 -21.27
N SER A 358 28.90 16.63 -21.84
CA SER A 358 29.58 15.33 -21.76
C SER A 358 29.91 14.97 -20.31
N SER A 359 30.35 15.96 -19.52
CA SER A 359 30.62 15.77 -18.08
C SER A 359 29.35 15.43 -17.30
N TYR A 360 28.25 16.15 -17.56
CA TYR A 360 26.95 15.88 -16.93
C TYR A 360 26.39 14.50 -17.30
N LEU A 361 26.52 14.10 -18.57
CA LEU A 361 26.08 12.78 -19.03
C LEU A 361 26.83 11.65 -18.33
N LYS A 362 28.14 11.83 -18.14
CA LYS A 362 29.00 10.88 -17.44
C LYS A 362 28.67 10.79 -15.94
N GLU A 363 28.38 11.91 -15.31
CA GLU A 363 27.91 11.94 -13.92
C GLU A 363 26.55 11.25 -13.76
N SER A 364 25.61 11.50 -14.69
CA SER A 364 24.31 10.85 -14.73
C SER A 364 24.44 9.33 -14.89
N GLN A 365 25.33 8.86 -15.79
CA GLN A 365 25.63 7.43 -15.95
C GLN A 365 26.17 6.79 -14.65
N ASN A 366 27.12 7.44 -13.99
CA ASN A 366 27.66 6.94 -12.71
C ASN A 366 26.56 6.86 -11.61
N ASN A 367 25.65 7.83 -11.59
CA ASN A 367 24.52 7.82 -10.66
C ASN A 367 23.57 6.66 -10.94
N ILE A 368 23.26 6.39 -12.21
CA ILE A 368 22.44 5.24 -12.62
C ILE A 368 23.10 3.93 -12.17
N GLU A 369 24.39 3.73 -12.46
CA GLU A 369 25.13 2.54 -12.01
C GLU A 369 25.07 2.37 -10.48
N THR A 370 25.20 3.48 -9.74
CA THR A 370 25.09 3.47 -8.28
C THR A 370 23.70 3.05 -7.80
N TYR A 371 22.63 3.52 -8.46
CA TYR A 371 21.27 3.13 -8.12
C TYR A 371 20.98 1.65 -8.46
N GLU A 372 21.50 1.15 -9.59
CA GLU A 372 21.37 -0.26 -9.96
C GLU A 372 22.07 -1.20 -8.98
N VAL A 373 23.21 -0.79 -8.40
CA VAL A 373 23.87 -1.56 -7.35
C VAL A 373 23.00 -1.61 -6.09
N ARG A 374 22.46 -0.47 -5.63
CA ARG A 374 21.57 -0.45 -4.45
C ARG A 374 20.31 -1.28 -4.65
N LEU A 375 19.72 -1.24 -5.85
CA LEU A 375 18.53 -2.02 -6.17
C LEU A 375 18.82 -3.52 -6.03
N ARG A 376 19.95 -3.99 -6.57
CA ARG A 376 20.39 -5.39 -6.43
C ARG A 376 20.65 -5.79 -4.98
N GLU A 377 21.24 -4.91 -4.17
CA GLU A 377 21.43 -5.15 -2.73
C GLU A 377 20.08 -5.31 -2.01
N GLN A 378 19.10 -4.48 -2.35
CA GLN A 378 17.77 -4.53 -1.75
C GLN A 378 16.99 -5.78 -2.16
N GLU A 379 17.09 -6.20 -3.42
CA GLU A 379 16.54 -7.48 -3.90
C GLU A 379 17.16 -8.68 -3.17
N ALA A 380 18.47 -8.66 -2.92
CA ALA A 380 19.16 -9.70 -2.16
C ALA A 380 18.69 -9.76 -0.70
N ILE A 381 18.49 -8.60 -0.05
CA ILE A 381 17.94 -8.51 1.30
C ILE A 381 16.53 -9.09 1.35
N ASN A 382 15.66 -8.70 0.40
CA ASN A 382 14.29 -9.21 0.32
C ASN A 382 14.26 -10.74 0.11
N SER A 383 15.10 -11.26 -0.80
CA SER A 383 15.22 -12.71 -1.01
C SER A 383 15.64 -13.44 0.28
N THR A 384 16.53 -12.83 1.07
CA THR A 384 17.00 -13.41 2.34
C THR A 384 15.90 -13.41 3.41
N LEU A 385 15.07 -12.36 3.46
CA LEU A 385 13.93 -12.28 4.37
C LEU A 385 12.89 -13.35 4.06
N VAL A 386 12.49 -13.48 2.79
CA VAL A 386 11.55 -14.51 2.33
C VAL A 386 12.05 -15.91 2.69
N GLN A 387 13.35 -16.17 2.51
CA GLN A 387 13.93 -17.47 2.87
C GLN A 387 13.86 -17.74 4.38
N LYS A 388 14.11 -16.73 5.22
CA LYS A 388 14.01 -16.87 6.68
C LYS A 388 12.59 -17.12 7.15
N ASP A 389 11.59 -16.50 6.53
CA ASP A 389 10.19 -16.73 6.87
C ASP A 389 9.77 -18.15 6.48
N LEU A 390 10.20 -18.63 5.31
CA LEU A 390 9.98 -20.02 4.90
C LEU A 390 10.65 -21.03 5.86
N GLU A 391 11.86 -20.72 6.35
CA GLU A 391 12.55 -21.55 7.35
C GLU A 391 11.81 -21.60 8.68
N ARG A 392 11.24 -20.47 9.13
CA ARG A 392 10.42 -20.40 10.35
C ARG A 392 9.14 -21.22 10.21
N GLU A 393 8.42 -21.07 9.10
CA GLU A 393 7.21 -21.86 8.82
C GLU A 393 7.54 -23.35 8.80
N ASN A 394 8.59 -23.76 8.08
CA ASN A 394 9.03 -25.15 8.03
C ASN A 394 9.42 -25.69 9.41
N SER A 395 10.10 -24.88 10.24
CA SER A 395 10.43 -25.25 11.61
C SER A 395 9.18 -25.48 12.47
N PHE A 396 8.17 -24.61 12.33
CA PHE A 396 6.89 -24.75 12.99
C PHE A 396 6.17 -26.04 12.55
N PHE A 397 6.08 -26.30 11.24
CA PHE A 397 5.46 -27.51 10.71
C PHE A 397 6.18 -28.79 11.20
N LEU A 398 7.51 -28.79 11.23
CA LEU A 398 8.28 -29.93 11.74
C LEU A 398 8.04 -30.17 13.25
N CYS A 399 7.88 -29.10 14.03
CA CYS A 399 7.53 -29.21 15.45
C CYS A 399 6.12 -29.80 15.63
N LEU A 400 5.14 -29.33 14.86
CA LEU A 400 3.78 -29.85 14.89
C LEU A 400 3.72 -31.33 14.49
N LEU A 401 4.41 -31.69 13.41
CA LEU A 401 4.51 -33.09 12.96
C LEU A 401 5.13 -33.99 14.04
N ARG A 402 6.15 -33.51 14.76
CA ARG A 402 6.74 -34.25 15.87
C ARG A 402 5.74 -34.49 17.00
N LYS A 403 5.03 -33.45 17.44
CA LYS A 403 3.99 -33.57 18.49
C LYS A 403 2.88 -34.54 18.09
N LEU A 404 2.43 -34.49 16.84
CA LEU A 404 1.43 -35.43 16.32
C LEU A 404 1.95 -36.88 16.32
N HIS A 405 3.23 -37.07 15.98
CA HIS A 405 3.86 -38.39 16.00
C HIS A 405 3.94 -38.95 17.44
N GLU A 406 4.35 -38.12 18.40
CA GLU A 406 4.39 -38.48 19.83
C GLU A 406 2.99 -38.88 20.33
N LYS A 407 1.94 -38.13 19.97
CA LYS A 407 0.55 -38.48 20.32
C LYS A 407 0.09 -39.77 19.67
N LEU A 408 0.46 -40.02 18.41
CA LEU A 408 0.14 -41.26 17.72
C LEU A 408 0.82 -42.46 18.42
N GLU A 409 2.07 -42.30 18.83
CA GLU A 409 2.83 -43.32 19.58
C GLU A 409 2.21 -43.57 20.95
N GLU A 410 1.81 -42.53 21.69
CA GLU A 410 1.07 -42.64 22.96
C GLU A 410 -0.24 -43.44 22.79
N CYS A 411 -1.03 -43.12 21.75
CA CYS A 411 -2.24 -43.86 21.43
C CYS A 411 -1.96 -45.32 21.06
N SER A 412 -0.90 -45.59 20.29
CA SER A 412 -0.49 -46.94 19.92
C SER A 412 -0.11 -47.76 21.15
N ASN A 413 0.67 -47.17 22.07
CA ASN A 413 1.07 -47.81 23.32
C ASN A 413 -0.14 -48.08 24.23
N ARG A 414 -1.08 -47.13 24.33
CA ARG A 414 -2.31 -47.32 25.11
C ARG A 414 -3.18 -48.42 24.52
N LYS A 415 -3.27 -48.51 23.19
CA LYS A 415 -3.98 -49.59 22.51
C LYS A 415 -3.41 -50.95 22.89
N HIS A 416 -2.09 -51.13 22.82
CA HIS A 416 -1.46 -52.39 23.22
C HIS A 416 -1.73 -52.74 24.69
N LEU A 417 -1.66 -51.77 25.60
CA LEU A 417 -1.94 -52.02 27.02
C LEU A 417 -3.40 -52.45 27.25
N LEU A 418 -4.35 -51.87 26.51
CA LEU A 418 -5.76 -52.28 26.55
C LEU A 418 -5.99 -53.66 25.92
N GLU A 419 -5.23 -54.01 24.87
CA GLU A 419 -5.25 -55.36 24.29
C GLU A 419 -4.79 -56.40 25.33
N ASP A 420 -3.71 -56.12 26.07
CA ASP A 420 -3.21 -56.99 27.14
C ASP A 420 -4.22 -57.13 28.30
N GLU A 421 -4.80 -56.02 28.78
CA GLU A 421 -5.85 -56.04 29.81
C GLU A 421 -7.07 -56.86 29.37
N ASN A 422 -7.46 -56.75 28.10
CA ASN A 422 -8.58 -57.49 27.54
C ASN A 422 -8.29 -58.99 27.45
N GLU A 423 -7.08 -59.39 27.04
CA GLU A 423 -6.67 -60.81 27.06
C GLU A 423 -6.65 -61.36 28.50
N GLN A 424 -6.22 -60.58 29.49
CA GLN A 424 -6.26 -60.98 30.89
C GLN A 424 -7.70 -61.14 31.42
N LEU A 425 -8.60 -60.22 31.06
CA LEU A 425 -10.02 -60.32 31.41
C LEU A 425 -10.68 -61.54 30.76
N LYS A 426 -10.35 -61.85 29.51
CA LYS A 426 -10.83 -63.08 28.83
C LYS A 426 -10.37 -64.33 29.58
N ALA A 427 -9.10 -64.39 30.00
CA ALA A 427 -8.57 -65.51 30.79
C ALA A 427 -9.32 -65.67 32.12
N ASN A 428 -9.50 -64.57 32.87
CA ASN A 428 -10.26 -64.59 34.12
C ASN A 428 -11.72 -65.04 33.92
N LEU A 429 -12.36 -64.60 32.83
CA LEU A 429 -13.72 -65.01 32.49
C LEU A 429 -13.81 -66.52 32.30
N ILE A 430 -12.84 -67.12 31.58
CA ILE A 430 -12.76 -68.57 31.38
C ILE A 430 -12.61 -69.29 32.72
N ASP A 431 -11.77 -68.78 33.63
CA ASP A 431 -11.57 -69.35 34.96
C ASP A 431 -12.87 -69.29 35.80
N TYR A 432 -13.57 -68.15 35.80
CA TYR A 432 -14.85 -68.03 36.50
C TYR A 432 -15.93 -68.95 35.92
N GLN A 433 -16.00 -69.08 34.59
CA GLN A 433 -16.92 -70.02 33.93
C GLN A 433 -16.63 -71.46 34.36
N SER A 434 -15.35 -71.84 34.45
CA SER A 434 -14.93 -73.16 34.94
C SER A 434 -15.38 -73.41 36.40
N VAL A 435 -15.24 -72.42 37.29
CA VAL A 435 -15.70 -72.51 38.69
C VAL A 435 -17.22 -72.67 38.75
N ILE A 436 -17.97 -71.88 37.97
CA ILE A 436 -19.43 -71.98 37.90
C ILE A 436 -19.85 -73.38 37.43
N GLU A 437 -19.25 -73.91 36.35
CA GLU A 437 -19.54 -75.26 35.87
C GLU A 437 -19.26 -76.36 36.91
N GLN A 438 -18.22 -76.19 37.74
CA GLN A 438 -17.92 -77.13 38.81
C GLN A 438 -18.97 -77.07 39.93
N LEU A 439 -19.43 -75.87 40.29
CA LEU A 439 -20.49 -75.66 41.27
C LEU A 439 -21.84 -76.17 40.80
N GLU A 440 -22.15 -76.12 39.50
CA GLU A 440 -23.40 -76.62 38.94
C GLU A 440 -23.46 -78.16 38.84
N LYS A 441 -22.31 -78.84 38.81
CA LYS A 441 -22.20 -80.31 38.69
C LYS A 441 -22.09 -81.04 40.04
N GLY A 442 -21.84 -80.33 41.13
CA GLY A 442 -21.77 -80.87 42.50
C GLY A 442 -23.06 -80.60 43.27
#